data_AF-A0A0S7Y738-F1
#
_entry.id   AF-A0A0S7Y738-F1
#
_cell.length_a   1.000
_cell.length_b   1.000
_cell.length_c   1.000
_cell.angle_alpha   90.00
_cell.angle_beta   90.00
_cell.angle_gamma   90.00
#
_symmetry.space_group_name_H-M   'P 1'
#
loop_
_entity.id
_entity.type
_entity.pdbx_description
1 polymer ?
#
loop_
_entity_poly.entity_id
_entity_poly.type
_entity_poly.pdbx_seq_one_letter_code
_entity_poly.pdbx_strand_id
1 'polypeptide(L)'
;MKKCLTLVLVSIFLVLMCGAPEGPEPAEKAGENIGYGTLTEGELQKLMKAMPVFKTEVEKLDKEWEALDSPSNMGTWLGQFSKANQDIAELDAKLTAAGMSWNEFWPAFAKTMTAYIATTLEQSMAEMKEEMKGKEGEVAEMEAKLNDPNVTDQEKQMIKASLEMMKTMQKSIEETEALYANVPKANKDLIQKHWDELNKLMEVE
;
A
#
# COMPACT_ATOMS: atom_id res chain seq x y z
N MET A 1 -13.07 7.85 11.44
CA MET A 1 -12.48 6.57 11.90
C MET A 1 -11.82 5.81 10.75
N LYS A 2 -12.48 5.50 9.63
CA LYS A 2 -11.84 4.87 8.44
C LYS A 2 -10.63 5.61 7.83
N LYS A 3 -10.55 6.94 7.99
CA LYS A 3 -9.45 7.76 7.47
C LYS A 3 -8.20 7.79 8.37
N CYS A 4 -8.31 7.41 9.64
CA CYS A 4 -7.19 7.49 10.59
C CYS A 4 -6.29 6.26 10.52
N LEU A 5 -6.85 5.04 10.47
CA LEU A 5 -6.02 3.83 10.41
C LEU A 5 -5.21 3.74 9.11
N THR A 6 -5.78 4.15 7.97
CA THR A 6 -5.03 4.27 6.71
C THR A 6 -3.91 5.30 6.82
N LEU A 7 -4.14 6.42 7.53
CA LEU A 7 -3.12 7.43 7.76
C LEU A 7 -2.00 6.90 8.67
N VAL A 8 -2.34 6.17 9.73
CA VAL A 8 -1.38 5.59 10.69
C VAL A 8 -0.56 4.47 10.06
N LEU A 9 -1.18 3.57 9.28
CA LEU A 9 -0.45 2.54 8.54
C LEU A 9 0.49 3.14 7.49
N VAL A 10 0.08 4.22 6.82
CA VAL A 10 0.92 4.97 5.88
C VAL A 10 2.03 5.75 6.61
N SER A 11 1.76 6.32 7.78
CA SER A 11 2.75 7.04 8.59
C SER A 11 3.79 6.10 9.21
N ILE A 12 3.40 4.91 9.69
CA ILE A 12 4.32 3.86 10.14
C ILE A 12 5.17 3.38 8.95
N PHE A 13 4.57 3.21 7.78
CA PHE A 13 5.29 2.87 6.55
C PHE A 13 6.31 3.94 6.16
N LEU A 14 5.98 5.23 6.31
CA LEU A 14 6.88 6.35 6.04
C LEU A 14 8.00 6.51 7.08
N VAL A 15 7.74 6.25 8.37
CA VAL A 15 8.74 6.33 9.44
C VAL A 15 9.74 5.16 9.36
N LEU A 16 9.27 3.94 9.08
CA LEU A 16 10.13 2.77 8.90
C LEU A 16 11.01 2.87 7.63
N MET A 17 10.55 3.60 6.60
CA MET A 17 11.32 3.85 5.38
C MET A 17 12.33 5.00 5.50
N CYS A 18 12.32 5.82 6.56
CA CYS A 18 13.11 7.06 6.60
C CYS A 18 13.81 7.40 7.94
N GLY A 19 13.99 6.50 8.91
CA GLY A 19 14.79 6.90 10.08
C GLY A 19 15.13 5.84 11.11
N ALA A 20 16.21 5.09 10.87
CA ALA A 20 17.09 4.62 11.93
C ALA A 20 18.50 5.16 11.65
N PRO A 21 19.16 5.87 12.59
CA PRO A 21 20.48 6.44 12.34
C PRO A 21 21.58 5.37 12.34
N GLU A 22 22.59 5.64 11.52
CA GLU A 22 23.66 4.76 11.07
C GLU A 22 24.63 4.32 12.19
N GLY A 23 24.85 3.01 12.29
CA GLY A 23 25.97 2.33 12.97
C GLY A 23 26.73 1.45 11.97
N PRO A 24 27.97 1.02 12.26
CA PRO A 24 29.01 0.86 11.24
C PRO A 24 28.86 -0.38 10.35
N GLU A 25 29.16 -0.13 9.08
CA GLU A 25 29.21 -0.97 7.87
C GLU A 25 27.88 -1.46 7.27
N PRO A 26 27.67 -1.16 5.97
CA PRO A 26 26.37 -1.30 5.33
C PRO A 26 26.07 -2.76 5.06
N ALA A 27 25.14 -3.33 5.83
CA ALA A 27 24.40 -4.49 5.37
C ALA A 27 23.73 -4.08 4.04
N GLU A 28 24.11 -4.74 2.95
CA GLU A 28 23.52 -4.61 1.62
C GLU A 28 22.01 -4.37 1.71
N LYS A 29 21.56 -3.17 1.31
CA LYS A 29 20.19 -2.80 0.91
C LYS A 29 19.07 -3.79 1.28
N ALA A 30 18.90 -4.10 2.57
CA ALA A 30 17.96 -5.12 3.02
C ALA A 30 16.49 -4.66 2.95
N GLY A 31 16.22 -3.40 2.57
CA GLY A 31 14.87 -2.82 2.52
C GLY A 31 14.23 -2.74 1.14
N GLU A 32 14.98 -2.80 0.04
CA GLU A 32 14.49 -2.27 -1.24
C GLU A 32 13.53 -3.21 -2.01
N ASN A 33 13.34 -4.48 -1.60
CA ASN A 33 12.52 -5.43 -2.38
C ASN A 33 11.76 -6.51 -1.58
N ILE A 34 11.64 -6.41 -0.25
CA ILE A 34 11.01 -7.47 0.57
C ILE A 34 9.59 -7.80 0.10
N GLY A 35 8.80 -6.78 -0.26
CA GLY A 35 7.42 -6.95 -0.75
C GLY A 35 7.29 -7.69 -2.09
N TYR A 36 8.35 -7.74 -2.90
CA TYR A 36 8.38 -8.46 -4.17
C TYR A 36 8.96 -9.88 -4.05
N GLY A 37 9.39 -10.29 -2.85
CA GLY A 37 9.85 -11.65 -2.59
C GLY A 37 8.73 -12.68 -2.69
N THR A 38 9.09 -13.96 -2.85
CA THR A 38 8.11 -15.06 -2.87
C THR A 38 7.43 -15.22 -1.51
N LEU A 39 6.09 -15.26 -1.53
CA LEU A 39 5.24 -15.57 -0.40
C LEU A 39 4.83 -17.04 -0.47
N THR A 40 5.15 -17.79 0.57
CA THR A 40 4.74 -19.18 0.70
C THR A 40 3.39 -19.30 1.38
N GLU A 41 2.68 -20.40 1.12
CA GLU A 41 1.43 -20.75 1.81
C GLU A 41 1.61 -20.78 3.34
N GLY A 42 2.73 -21.34 3.82
CA GLY A 42 3.03 -21.41 5.25
C GLY A 42 3.26 -20.04 5.89
N GLU A 43 3.97 -19.13 5.22
CA GLU A 43 4.13 -17.75 5.67
C GLU A 43 2.78 -17.03 5.75
N LEU A 44 1.94 -17.16 4.71
CA LEU A 44 0.62 -16.52 4.68
C LEU A 44 -0.29 -17.05 5.80
N GLN A 45 -0.34 -18.36 6.01
CA GLN A 45 -1.17 -18.94 7.08
C GLN A 45 -0.72 -18.53 8.48
N LYS A 46 0.60 -18.46 8.73
CA LYS A 46 1.15 -17.94 9.99
C LYS A 46 0.78 -16.46 10.15
N LEU A 47 0.93 -15.67 9.09
CA LEU A 47 0.57 -14.25 9.09
C LEU A 47 -0.91 -14.07 9.42
N MET A 48 -1.82 -14.79 8.77
CA MET A 48 -3.27 -14.70 9.01
C MET A 48 -3.64 -15.00 10.47
N LYS A 49 -2.90 -15.90 11.14
CA LYS A 49 -3.08 -16.18 12.57
C LYS A 49 -2.51 -15.10 13.48
N ALA A 50 -1.39 -14.50 13.10
CA ALA A 50 -0.70 -13.47 13.89
C ALA A 50 -1.33 -12.06 13.68
N MET A 51 -2.00 -11.83 12.56
CA MET A 51 -2.54 -10.51 12.17
C MET A 51 -3.55 -9.93 13.19
N PRO A 52 -4.48 -10.71 13.79
CA PRO A 52 -5.37 -10.18 14.83
C PRO A 52 -4.63 -9.68 16.08
N VAL A 53 -3.56 -10.37 16.47
CA VAL A 53 -2.70 -9.94 17.58
C VAL A 53 -1.99 -8.65 17.21
N PHE A 54 -1.38 -8.59 16.02
CA PHE A 54 -0.75 -7.38 15.51
C PHE A 54 -1.70 -6.17 15.52
N LYS A 55 -2.92 -6.32 14.96
CA LYS A 55 -3.94 -5.25 14.95
C LYS A 55 -4.27 -4.76 16.35
N THR A 56 -4.56 -5.69 17.26
CA THR A 56 -4.94 -5.36 18.65
C THR A 56 -3.84 -4.57 19.36
N GLU A 57 -2.57 -4.95 19.14
CA GLU A 57 -1.45 -4.28 19.78
C GLU A 57 -1.15 -2.92 19.14
N VAL A 58 -1.20 -2.81 17.81
CA VAL A 58 -1.04 -1.52 17.12
C VAL A 58 -2.13 -0.53 17.51
N GLU A 59 -3.39 -0.96 17.66
CA GLU A 59 -4.48 -0.08 18.13
C GLU A 59 -4.30 0.42 19.57
N LYS A 60 -3.68 -0.39 20.45
CA LYS A 60 -3.33 0.07 21.80
C LYS A 60 -2.22 1.10 21.74
N LEU A 61 -1.19 0.82 20.95
CA LEU A 61 -0.07 1.75 20.74
C LEU A 61 -0.57 3.06 20.13
N ASP A 62 -1.44 3.03 19.14
CA ASP A 62 -2.01 4.24 18.52
C ASP A 62 -2.69 5.15 19.56
N LYS A 63 -3.57 4.58 20.40
CA LYS A 63 -4.23 5.32 21.49
C LYS A 63 -3.24 5.89 22.51
N GLU A 64 -2.16 5.16 22.79
CA GLU A 64 -1.10 5.63 23.69
C GLU A 64 -0.23 6.72 23.07
N TRP A 65 -0.01 6.68 21.76
CA TRP A 65 0.78 7.64 21.01
C TRP A 65 -0.01 8.92 20.72
N GLU A 66 -1.32 8.83 20.42
CA GLU A 66 -2.24 9.98 20.37
C GLU A 66 -2.27 10.73 21.70
N ALA A 67 -2.13 10.02 22.83
CA ALA A 67 -2.04 10.64 24.16
C ALA A 67 -0.71 11.37 24.42
N LEU A 68 0.33 11.13 23.60
CA LEU A 68 1.69 11.66 23.76
C LEU A 68 2.05 12.76 22.76
N ASP A 69 1.20 13.03 21.75
CA ASP A 69 1.44 13.99 20.66
C ASP A 69 1.27 15.47 21.09
N SER A 70 2.05 15.91 22.09
CA SER A 70 2.21 17.33 22.44
C SER A 70 3.50 17.89 21.79
N PRO A 71 3.42 18.95 20.98
CA PRO A 71 4.39 19.24 19.91
C PRO A 71 5.59 20.11 20.35
N SER A 72 6.37 19.71 21.36
CA SER A 72 7.67 20.35 21.57
C SER A 72 8.61 19.53 22.45
N ASN A 73 9.67 18.97 21.84
CA ASN A 73 11.07 18.94 22.31
C ASN A 73 11.82 17.68 21.83
N MET A 74 13.12 17.84 21.52
CA MET A 74 14.03 16.78 21.05
C MET A 74 14.18 15.60 22.05
N GLY A 75 13.91 15.84 23.34
CA GLY A 75 13.82 14.78 24.36
C GLY A 75 12.58 13.89 24.22
N THR A 76 11.47 14.41 23.66
CA THR A 76 10.26 13.65 23.34
C THR A 76 10.54 12.67 22.19
N TRP A 77 11.37 13.08 21.22
CA TRP A 77 11.81 12.23 20.12
C TRP A 77 12.64 11.04 20.62
N LEU A 78 13.68 11.24 21.44
CA LEU A 78 14.46 10.12 22.01
C LEU A 78 13.61 9.19 22.90
N GLY A 79 12.64 9.74 23.64
CA GLY A 79 11.65 8.97 24.39
C GLY A 79 10.74 8.13 23.49
N GLN A 80 10.29 8.68 22.35
CA GLN A 80 9.52 7.97 21.33
C GLN A 80 10.33 6.84 20.66
N PHE A 81 11.63 7.01 20.44
CA PHE A 81 12.49 5.94 19.93
C PHE A 81 12.70 4.81 20.93
N SER A 82 12.93 5.13 22.21
CA SER A 82 13.03 4.11 23.26
C SER A 82 11.71 3.38 23.44
N LYS A 83 10.58 4.10 23.35
CA LYS A 83 9.24 3.51 23.44
C LYS A 83 8.94 2.64 22.21
N ALA A 84 9.22 3.11 21.00
CA ALA A 84 9.09 2.32 19.77
C ALA A 84 9.91 1.02 19.82
N ASN A 85 11.15 1.04 20.33
CA ASN A 85 11.96 -0.17 20.48
C ASN A 85 11.40 -1.14 21.52
N GLN A 86 10.89 -0.63 22.65
CA GLN A 86 10.19 -1.46 23.65
C GLN A 86 8.90 -2.05 23.06
N ASP A 87 8.12 -1.23 22.37
CA ASP A 87 6.88 -1.60 21.70
C ASP A 87 7.14 -2.70 20.67
N ILE A 88 8.24 -2.63 19.90
CA ILE A 88 8.68 -3.68 18.97
C ILE A 88 9.04 -4.98 19.71
N ALA A 89 9.76 -4.90 20.83
CA ALA A 89 10.13 -6.09 21.60
C ALA A 89 8.90 -6.76 22.26
N GLU A 90 7.97 -5.96 22.78
CA GLU A 90 6.70 -6.46 23.33
C GLU A 90 5.81 -7.04 22.24
N LEU A 91 5.77 -6.40 21.06
CA LEU A 91 5.05 -6.89 19.91
C LEU A 91 5.66 -8.20 19.39
N ASP A 92 6.98 -8.30 19.28
CA ASP A 92 7.69 -9.52 18.91
C ASP A 92 7.36 -10.68 19.86
N ALA A 93 7.32 -10.43 21.18
CA ALA A 93 6.94 -11.44 22.15
C ALA A 93 5.49 -11.92 21.95
N LYS A 94 4.56 -11.00 21.70
CA LYS A 94 3.13 -11.32 21.48
C LYS A 94 2.91 -12.05 20.15
N LEU A 95 3.60 -11.64 19.10
CA LEU A 95 3.58 -12.33 17.81
C LEU A 95 4.22 -13.72 17.91
N THR A 96 5.33 -13.84 18.63
CA THR A 96 5.99 -15.13 18.88
C THR A 96 5.06 -16.09 19.61
N ALA A 97 4.30 -15.61 20.59
CA ALA A 97 3.25 -16.40 21.24
C ALA A 97 2.12 -16.83 20.28
N ALA A 98 1.88 -16.06 19.21
CA ALA A 98 0.98 -16.41 18.10
C ALA A 98 1.63 -17.29 17.02
N GLY A 99 2.90 -17.67 17.18
CA GLY A 99 3.62 -18.61 16.31
C GLY A 99 4.44 -17.95 15.18
N MET A 100 4.75 -16.66 15.29
CA MET A 100 5.52 -15.92 14.28
C MET A 100 6.32 -14.79 14.93
N SER A 101 7.64 -14.75 14.74
CA SER A 101 8.44 -13.61 15.24
C SER A 101 8.22 -12.35 14.40
N TRP A 102 8.59 -11.17 14.91
CA TRP A 102 8.59 -9.90 14.19
C TRP A 102 9.37 -9.97 12.87
N ASN A 103 10.53 -10.63 12.89
CA ASN A 103 11.38 -10.82 11.73
C ASN A 103 10.79 -11.76 10.67
N GLU A 104 9.87 -12.65 11.06
CA GLU A 104 9.08 -13.45 10.10
C GLU A 104 7.80 -12.71 9.67
N PHE A 105 7.18 -11.98 10.60
CA PHE A 105 5.93 -11.27 10.41
C PHE A 105 6.07 -10.15 9.39
N TRP A 106 7.05 -9.26 9.57
CA TRP A 106 7.19 -8.08 8.71
C TRP A 106 7.42 -8.44 7.23
N PRO A 107 8.32 -9.37 6.88
CA PRO A 107 8.45 -9.82 5.50
C PRO A 107 7.20 -10.50 4.95
N ALA A 108 6.54 -11.37 5.72
CA ALA A 108 5.30 -12.02 5.30
C ALA A 108 4.18 -10.99 5.05
N PHE A 109 4.06 -10.01 5.95
CA PHE A 109 3.12 -8.90 5.86
C PHE A 109 3.40 -8.05 4.61
N ALA A 110 4.64 -7.61 4.39
CA ALA A 110 5.01 -6.80 3.24
C ALA A 110 4.70 -7.51 1.91
N LYS A 111 5.09 -8.78 1.76
CA LYS A 111 4.77 -9.57 0.54
C LYS A 111 3.27 -9.74 0.35
N THR A 112 2.54 -10.01 1.42
CA THR A 112 1.08 -10.19 1.40
C THR A 112 0.39 -8.91 0.97
N MET A 113 0.76 -7.76 1.56
CA MET A 113 0.20 -6.46 1.22
C MET A 113 0.52 -6.04 -0.21
N THR A 114 1.76 -6.20 -0.66
CA THR A 114 2.16 -5.91 -2.04
C THR A 114 1.39 -6.77 -3.03
N ALA A 115 1.26 -8.08 -2.77
CA ALA A 115 0.51 -8.98 -3.64
C ALA A 115 -1.01 -8.73 -3.62
N TYR A 116 -1.56 -8.36 -2.46
CA TYR A 116 -2.97 -8.00 -2.31
C TYR A 116 -3.31 -6.72 -3.07
N ILE A 117 -2.48 -5.68 -2.93
CA ILE A 117 -2.64 -4.42 -3.66
C ILE A 117 -2.52 -4.69 -5.16
N ALA A 118 -1.51 -5.42 -5.61
CA ALA A 118 -1.34 -5.77 -7.02
C ALA A 118 -2.56 -6.54 -7.58
N THR A 119 -3.11 -7.49 -6.82
CA THR A 119 -4.29 -8.26 -7.21
C THR A 119 -5.53 -7.37 -7.34
N THR A 120 -5.75 -6.48 -6.37
CA THR A 120 -6.88 -5.53 -6.38
C THR A 120 -6.77 -4.56 -7.55
N LEU A 121 -5.57 -4.02 -7.77
CA LEU A 121 -5.30 -3.09 -8.86
C LEU A 121 -5.45 -3.77 -10.22
N GLU A 122 -4.98 -5.01 -10.39
CA GLU A 122 -5.16 -5.75 -11.64
C GLU A 122 -6.65 -5.89 -12.02
N GLN A 123 -7.51 -6.19 -11.05
CA GLN A 123 -8.96 -6.26 -11.27
C GLN A 123 -9.53 -4.88 -11.66
N SER A 124 -9.23 -3.83 -10.88
CA SER A 124 -9.73 -2.48 -11.14
C SER A 124 -9.19 -1.88 -12.45
N MET A 125 -7.93 -2.14 -12.78
CA MET A 125 -7.30 -1.68 -14.02
C MET A 125 -7.84 -2.43 -15.23
N ALA A 126 -8.17 -3.72 -15.11
CA ALA A 126 -8.84 -4.45 -16.19
C ALA A 126 -10.19 -3.81 -16.54
N GLU A 127 -11.01 -3.50 -15.54
CA GLU A 127 -12.29 -2.81 -15.72
C GLU A 127 -12.11 -1.42 -16.34
N MET A 128 -11.18 -0.61 -15.82
CA MET A 128 -10.88 0.71 -16.38
C MET A 128 -10.37 0.63 -17.83
N LYS A 129 -9.56 -0.37 -18.17
CA LYS A 129 -9.08 -0.58 -19.54
C LYS A 129 -10.19 -0.98 -20.49
N GLU A 130 -11.14 -1.81 -20.05
CA GLU A 130 -12.32 -2.12 -20.85
C GLU A 130 -13.20 -0.88 -21.07
N GLU A 131 -13.40 -0.07 -20.03
CA GLU A 131 -14.15 1.19 -20.15
C GLU A 131 -13.45 2.16 -21.11
N MET A 132 -12.13 2.31 -21.02
CA MET A 132 -11.36 3.17 -21.94
C MET A 132 -11.43 2.69 -23.39
N LYS A 133 -11.37 1.37 -23.64
CA LYS A 133 -11.56 0.81 -24.98
C LYS A 133 -12.96 1.14 -25.53
N GLY A 134 -13.99 1.08 -24.68
CA GLY A 134 -15.35 1.49 -25.04
C GLY A 134 -15.47 2.96 -25.46
N LYS A 135 -14.55 3.81 -24.98
CA LYS A 135 -14.51 5.26 -25.26
C LYS A 135 -13.57 5.65 -26.41
N GLU A 136 -12.87 4.70 -27.05
CA GLU A 136 -11.98 5.01 -28.19
C GLU A 136 -12.70 5.75 -29.32
N GLY A 137 -13.96 5.40 -29.59
CA GLY A 137 -14.80 6.11 -30.56
C GLY A 137 -15.10 7.55 -30.14
N GLU A 138 -15.39 7.79 -28.86
CA GLU A 138 -15.65 9.12 -28.32
C GLU A 138 -14.39 10.00 -28.35
N VAL A 139 -13.21 9.41 -28.12
CA VAL A 139 -11.91 10.10 -28.27
C VAL A 139 -11.71 10.55 -29.71
N ALA A 140 -11.94 9.67 -30.69
CA ALA A 140 -11.83 10.03 -32.10
C ALA A 140 -12.82 11.14 -32.52
N GLU A 141 -14.05 11.11 -32.00
CA GLU A 141 -15.03 12.17 -32.22
C GLU A 141 -14.61 13.50 -31.58
N MET A 142 -14.06 13.47 -30.38
CA MET A 142 -13.50 14.65 -29.71
C MET A 142 -12.33 15.26 -30.49
N GLU A 143 -11.41 14.43 -30.99
CA GLU A 143 -10.31 14.88 -31.84
C GLU A 143 -10.80 15.47 -33.17
N ALA A 144 -11.83 14.89 -33.77
CA ALA A 144 -12.45 15.45 -34.98
C ALA A 144 -13.08 16.83 -34.71
N LYS A 145 -13.78 17.01 -33.59
CA LYS A 145 -14.39 18.30 -33.18
C LYS A 145 -13.35 19.40 -32.95
N LEU A 146 -12.12 19.06 -32.57
CA LEU A 146 -11.04 20.06 -32.46
C LEU A 146 -10.67 20.69 -33.81
N ASN A 147 -10.83 19.93 -34.90
CA ASN A 147 -10.54 20.38 -36.27
C ASN A 147 -11.76 21.00 -36.98
N ASP A 148 -12.95 20.91 -36.39
CA ASP A 148 -14.17 21.50 -36.96
C ASP A 148 -14.13 23.04 -36.83
N PRO A 149 -14.24 23.78 -37.94
CA PRO A 149 -14.30 25.25 -37.91
C PRO A 149 -15.55 25.80 -37.22
N ASN A 150 -16.61 25.01 -37.05
CA ASN A 150 -17.88 25.43 -36.44
C ASN A 150 -17.90 25.30 -34.91
N VAL A 151 -16.89 24.67 -34.31
CA VAL A 151 -16.77 24.52 -32.85
C VAL A 151 -16.05 25.74 -32.29
N THR A 152 -16.63 26.33 -31.23
CA THR A 152 -16.10 27.54 -30.60
C THR A 152 -14.78 27.29 -29.88
N ASP A 153 -13.99 28.33 -29.67
CA ASP A 153 -12.71 28.21 -28.94
C ASP A 153 -12.90 27.73 -27.50
N GLN A 154 -14.01 28.12 -26.85
CA GLN A 154 -14.34 27.66 -25.51
C GLN A 154 -14.64 26.15 -25.50
N GLU A 155 -15.41 25.65 -26.47
CA GLU A 155 -15.67 24.22 -26.62
C GLU A 155 -14.38 23.45 -26.95
N LYS A 156 -13.52 23.98 -27.81
CA LYS A 156 -12.21 23.38 -28.11
C LYS A 156 -11.32 23.29 -26.87
N GLN A 157 -11.34 24.30 -25.98
CA GLN A 157 -10.60 24.25 -24.73
C GLN A 157 -11.14 23.16 -23.78
N MET A 158 -12.47 23.03 -23.67
CA MET A 158 -13.08 21.96 -22.87
C MET A 158 -12.73 20.58 -23.41
N ILE A 159 -12.81 20.37 -24.73
CA ILE A 159 -12.43 19.11 -25.38
C ILE A 159 -10.95 18.78 -25.13
N LYS A 160 -10.05 19.76 -25.26
CA LYS A 160 -8.62 19.57 -24.95
C LYS A 160 -8.40 19.15 -23.50
N ALA A 161 -9.09 19.77 -22.55
CA ALA A 161 -8.98 19.41 -21.14
C ALA A 161 -9.46 17.97 -20.88
N SER A 162 -10.57 17.56 -21.49
CA SER A 162 -11.07 16.19 -21.41
C SER A 162 -10.09 15.17 -22.00
N LEU A 163 -9.49 15.45 -23.16
CA LEU A 163 -8.47 14.59 -23.78
C LEU A 163 -7.20 14.47 -22.91
N GLU A 164 -6.72 15.56 -22.32
CA GLU A 164 -5.56 15.53 -21.41
C GLU A 164 -5.85 14.76 -20.13
N MET A 165 -7.07 14.86 -19.58
CA MET A 165 -7.49 14.06 -18.43
C MET A 165 -7.46 12.56 -18.76
N MET A 166 -7.99 12.16 -19.92
CA MET A 166 -7.97 10.75 -20.35
C MET A 166 -6.54 10.22 -20.55
N LYS A 167 -5.65 11.00 -21.19
CA LYS A 167 -4.23 10.61 -21.34
C LYS A 167 -3.52 10.47 -19.99
N THR A 168 -3.79 11.39 -19.06
CA THR A 168 -3.19 11.34 -17.71
C THR A 168 -3.66 10.09 -16.97
N MET A 169 -4.93 9.73 -17.10
CA MET A 169 -5.47 8.50 -16.52
C MET A 169 -4.81 7.25 -17.11
N GLN A 170 -4.67 7.19 -18.45
CA GLN A 170 -4.00 6.07 -19.11
C GLN A 170 -2.54 5.93 -18.65
N LYS A 171 -1.79 7.04 -18.58
CA LYS A 171 -0.41 7.05 -18.09
C LYS A 171 -0.32 6.58 -16.63
N SER A 172 -1.25 7.02 -15.78
CA SER A 172 -1.29 6.59 -14.38
C SER A 172 -1.53 5.09 -14.23
N ILE A 173 -2.35 4.50 -15.12
CA ILE A 173 -2.57 3.04 -15.16
C ILE A 173 -1.27 2.34 -15.55
N GLU A 174 -0.60 2.79 -16.61
CA GLU A 174 0.67 2.20 -17.08
C GLU A 174 1.78 2.28 -16.02
N GLU A 175 1.92 3.41 -15.34
CA GLU A 175 2.89 3.58 -14.24
C GLU A 175 2.59 2.65 -13.06
N THR A 176 1.31 2.47 -12.74
CA THR A 176 0.87 1.58 -11.67
C THR A 176 1.12 0.11 -12.03
N GLU A 177 0.84 -0.30 -13.27
CA GLU A 177 1.18 -1.63 -13.76
C GLU A 177 2.68 -1.89 -13.70
N ALA A 178 3.50 -0.93 -14.12
CA ALA A 178 4.95 -1.05 -14.07
C ALA A 178 5.46 -1.21 -12.63
N LEU A 179 4.86 -0.50 -11.67
CA LEU A 179 5.21 -0.61 -10.25
C LEU A 179 5.00 -2.04 -9.71
N TYR A 180 3.86 -2.66 -10.06
CA TYR A 180 3.51 -4.00 -9.56
C TYR A 180 3.87 -5.15 -10.51
N ALA A 181 4.50 -4.86 -11.65
CA ALA A 181 4.89 -5.87 -12.64
C ALA A 181 5.83 -6.95 -12.06
N ASN A 182 6.62 -6.60 -11.06
CA ASN A 182 7.58 -7.51 -10.42
C ASN A 182 6.95 -8.38 -9.32
N VAL A 183 5.66 -8.21 -9.01
CA VAL A 183 4.98 -9.06 -8.02
C VAL A 183 4.88 -10.48 -8.57
N PRO A 184 5.44 -11.50 -7.88
CA PRO A 184 5.39 -12.86 -8.37
C PRO A 184 3.95 -13.33 -8.57
N LYS A 185 3.66 -13.94 -9.73
CA LYS A 185 2.32 -14.47 -10.01
C LYS A 185 1.83 -15.45 -8.93
N ALA A 186 2.71 -16.31 -8.45
CA ALA A 186 2.40 -17.25 -7.37
C ALA A 186 1.91 -16.55 -6.09
N ASN A 187 2.41 -15.33 -5.79
CA ASN A 187 1.91 -14.56 -4.65
C ASN A 187 0.48 -14.08 -4.91
N LYS A 188 0.19 -13.55 -6.10
CA LYS A 188 -1.17 -13.09 -6.48
C LYS A 188 -2.16 -14.24 -6.47
N ASP A 189 -1.79 -15.39 -7.04
CA ASP A 189 -2.61 -16.60 -7.05
C ASP A 189 -2.91 -17.07 -5.61
N LEU A 190 -1.92 -16.98 -4.71
CA LEU A 190 -2.07 -17.32 -3.30
C LEU A 190 -3.01 -16.34 -2.57
N ILE A 191 -2.90 -15.03 -2.85
CA ILE A 191 -3.83 -14.03 -2.31
C ILE A 191 -5.26 -14.29 -2.80
N GLN A 192 -5.45 -14.55 -4.09
CA GLN A 192 -6.76 -14.85 -4.66
C GLN A 192 -7.38 -16.10 -4.03
N LYS A 193 -6.57 -17.13 -3.78
CA LYS A 193 -7.03 -18.36 -3.09
C LYS A 193 -7.57 -18.08 -1.69
N HIS A 194 -7.00 -17.12 -0.97
CA HIS A 194 -7.36 -16.75 0.41
C HIS A 194 -8.12 -15.43 0.51
N TRP A 195 -8.71 -14.96 -0.60
CA TRP A 195 -9.27 -13.62 -0.73
C TRP A 195 -10.28 -13.28 0.36
N ASP A 196 -11.23 -14.17 0.62
CA ASP A 196 -12.29 -13.94 1.60
C ASP A 196 -11.77 -13.87 3.04
N GLU A 197 -10.78 -14.70 3.37
CA GLU A 197 -10.14 -14.69 4.70
C GLU A 197 -9.29 -13.43 4.89
N LEU A 198 -8.54 -13.05 3.86
CA LEU A 198 -7.72 -11.85 3.85
C LEU A 198 -8.58 -10.58 3.91
N ASN A 199 -9.69 -10.51 3.18
CA ASN A 199 -10.61 -9.37 3.26
C ASN A 199 -11.14 -9.17 4.67
N LYS A 200 -11.63 -10.24 5.31
CA LYS A 200 -12.09 -10.18 6.71
C LYS A 200 -10.97 -9.76 7.65
N LEU A 201 -9.76 -10.25 7.43
CA LEU A 201 -8.58 -9.87 8.20
C LEU A 201 -8.09 -8.45 7.91
N MET A 202 -8.49 -7.83 6.80
CA MET A 202 -8.12 -6.46 6.42
C MET A 202 -9.23 -5.44 6.68
N GLU A 203 -10.46 -5.92 6.86
CA GLU A 203 -11.59 -5.12 7.34
C GLU A 203 -11.28 -4.56 8.74
N VAL A 204 -11.65 -3.31 8.92
CA VAL A 204 -11.50 -2.54 10.16
C VAL A 204 -12.92 -2.30 10.64
N GLU A 205 -13.29 -2.88 11.79
CA GLU A 205 -14.55 -2.58 12.47
C GLU A 205 -14.57 -1.15 13.01
#